data_AF-A0A073HYP1-F1
#
_entry.id   AF-A0A073HYP1-F1
#
_cell.length_a   1.000
_cell.length_b   1.000
_cell.length_c   1.000
_cell.angle_alpha   90.00
_cell.angle_beta   90.00
_cell.angle_gamma   90.00
#
_symmetry.space_group_name_H-M   'P 1'
#
loop_
_entity.id
_entity.type
_entity.pdbx_description
1 polymer ?
#
loop_
_entity_poly.entity_id
_entity_poly.type
_entity_poly.pdbx_seq_one_letter_code
_entity_poly.pdbx_strand_id
1 'polypeptide(L)'
;MEEAINIMNQKGYEKCDILVWIKLNQDKTLYNNIGYYLRHIAEFCIIFRKKGPFQKLKSRTVLHFHSNIIIEKARKSCQKPESFYQLVEEMIPDNKYLDVFARQCNQRDRWFSVGDQSIEMPEELRS
;
A
#
# COMPACT_ATOMS: atom_id res chain seq x y z
N MET A 1 1.48 -7.92 12.96
CA MET A 1 2.67 -7.22 12.41
C MET A 1 3.91 -8.12 12.50
N GLU A 2 4.21 -8.68 13.67
CA GLU A 2 5.34 -9.60 13.87
C GLU A 2 5.32 -10.82 12.94
N GLU A 3 4.16 -11.45 12.78
CA GLU A 3 4.01 -12.61 11.89
C GLU A 3 4.38 -12.28 10.44
N ALA A 4 3.89 -11.15 9.92
CA ALA A 4 4.23 -10.68 8.58
C ALA A 4 5.74 -10.43 8.43
N ILE A 5 6.38 -9.85 9.44
CA ILE A 5 7.83 -9.64 9.47
C ILE A 5 8.56 -10.98 9.45
N ASN A 6 8.12 -11.97 10.23
CA ASN A 6 8.72 -13.30 10.27
C ASN A 6 8.62 -14.02 8.92
N ILE A 7 7.43 -14.03 8.31
CA ILE A 7 7.20 -14.65 7.00
C ILE A 7 8.09 -14.01 5.93
N MET A 8 8.16 -12.67 5.91
CA MET A 8 8.98 -11.95 4.93
C MET A 8 10.48 -12.16 5.17
N ASN A 9 10.91 -12.24 6.43
CA ASN A 9 12.29 -12.55 6.81
C ASN A 9 12.74 -13.93 6.31
N GLN A 10 11.88 -14.95 6.44
CA GLN A 10 12.11 -16.30 5.93
C GLN A 10 12.18 -16.33 4.39
N LYS A 11 11.36 -15.51 3.72
CA LYS A 11 11.39 -15.33 2.25
C LYS A 11 12.58 -14.51 1.74
N GLY A 12 13.52 -14.12 2.62
CA GLY A 12 14.72 -13.38 2.24
C GLY A 12 14.52 -11.87 2.07
N TYR A 13 13.48 -11.31 2.69
CA TYR A 13 13.25 -9.86 2.77
C TYR A 13 13.64 -9.34 4.15
N GLU A 14 13.83 -8.04 4.29
CA GLU A 14 14.06 -7.34 5.56
C GLU A 14 13.14 -6.12 5.64
N LYS A 15 12.64 -5.82 6.84
CA LYS A 15 11.82 -4.62 7.09
C LYS A 15 12.69 -3.38 6.94
N CYS A 16 12.24 -2.41 6.15
CA CYS A 16 12.93 -1.13 5.99
C CYS A 16 12.26 -0.02 6.78
N ASP A 17 10.95 0.12 6.59
CA ASP A 17 10.19 1.24 7.14
C ASP A 17 8.73 0.84 7.37
N ILE A 18 7.97 1.73 8.00
CA ILE A 18 6.52 1.64 8.14
C ILE A 18 5.93 2.95 7.66
N LEU A 19 5.13 2.86 6.60
CA LEU A 19 4.30 3.95 6.11
C LEU A 19 2.98 3.96 6.90
N VAL A 20 2.57 5.13 7.37
CA VAL A 20 1.35 5.30 8.17
C VAL A 20 0.36 6.15 7.39
N TRP A 21 -0.83 5.62 7.14
CA TRP A 21 -1.94 6.39 6.59
C TRP A 21 -2.87 6.83 7.72
N ILE A 22 -2.83 8.12 8.05
CA ILE A 22 -3.80 8.77 8.94
C ILE A 22 -5.04 9.08 8.11
N LYS A 23 -6.16 8.50 8.51
CA LYS A 23 -7.43 8.63 7.79
C LYS A 23 -8.18 9.89 8.22
N LEU A 24 -8.68 10.62 7.24
CA LEU A 24 -9.61 11.73 7.46
C LEU A 24 -11.04 11.37 7.03
N ASN A 25 -12.01 12.00 7.68
CA ASN A 25 -13.39 12.07 7.23
C ASN A 25 -13.55 13.06 6.06
N GLN A 26 -14.73 13.11 5.47
CA GLN A 26 -15.03 14.04 4.36
C GLN A 26 -14.87 15.52 4.77
N ASP A 27 -15.15 15.84 6.04
CA ASP A 27 -15.02 17.16 6.65
C ASP A 27 -13.58 17.48 7.13
N LYS A 28 -12.60 16.60 6.85
CA LYS A 28 -11.19 16.68 7.28
C LYS A 28 -10.97 16.49 8.79
N THR A 29 -11.95 16.03 9.55
CA THR A 29 -11.73 15.55 10.92
C THR A 29 -11.07 14.18 10.91
N LEU A 30 -10.46 13.77 12.04
CA LEU A 30 -9.84 12.45 12.15
C LEU A 30 -10.91 11.34 12.05
N TYR A 31 -10.63 10.34 11.21
CA TYR A 31 -11.45 9.14 11.13
C TYR A 31 -11.46 8.43 12.48
N ASN A 32 -12.63 7.93 12.91
CA ASN A 32 -12.79 7.43 14.28
C ASN A 32 -13.51 6.07 14.31
N ASN A 33 -12.79 5.02 13.90
CA ASN A 33 -13.31 3.68 13.97
C ASN A 33 -13.19 3.08 15.39
N ILE A 34 -14.19 2.32 15.81
CA ILE A 34 -14.18 1.64 17.11
C ILE A 34 -13.14 0.51 17.05
N GLY A 35 -12.21 0.52 18.01
CA GLY A 35 -11.31 -0.60 18.27
C GLY A 35 -11.57 -1.19 19.65
N TYR A 36 -10.85 -2.27 19.98
CA TYR A 36 -11.03 -2.96 21.26
C TYR A 36 -10.58 -2.09 22.45
N TYR A 37 -9.37 -1.50 22.37
CA TYR A 37 -8.81 -0.65 23.42
C TYR A 37 -8.80 0.84 23.06
N LEU A 38 -8.49 1.16 21.79
CA LEU A 38 -8.32 2.51 21.29
C LEU A 38 -9.04 2.66 19.94
N ARG A 39 -9.30 3.90 19.55
CA ARG A 39 -9.88 4.21 18.24
C ARG A 39 -8.85 3.99 17.12
N HIS A 40 -9.28 3.33 16.05
CA HIS A 40 -8.42 3.06 14.89
C HIS A 40 -8.54 4.19 13.87
N ILE A 41 -7.62 5.15 13.97
CA ILE A 41 -7.58 6.35 13.11
C ILE A 41 -6.61 6.22 11.94
N ALA A 42 -5.75 5.20 11.96
CA ALA A 42 -4.67 5.01 11.00
C ALA A 42 -4.52 3.56 10.54
N GLU A 43 -3.98 3.39 9.34
CA GLU A 43 -3.52 2.12 8.80
C GLU A 43 -2.00 2.11 8.66
N PHE A 44 -1.39 0.94 8.83
CA PHE A 44 0.06 0.76 8.76
C PHE A 44 0.41 -0.13 7.57
N CYS A 45 1.33 0.35 6.73
CA CYS A 45 1.90 -0.39 5.61
C CYS A 45 3.38 -0.65 5.91
N ILE A 46 3.75 -1.93 6.01
CA ILE A 46 5.13 -2.33 6.28
C ILE A 46 5.89 -2.39 4.96
N ILE A 47 7.02 -1.69 4.89
CA ILE A 47 7.87 -1.69 3.70
C ILE A 47 8.98 -2.72 3.88
N PHE A 48 9.10 -3.62 2.92
CA PHE A 48 10.14 -4.64 2.87
C PHE A 48 11.04 -4.46 1.65
N ARG A 49 12.33 -4.71 1.81
CA ARG A 49 13.26 -4.87 0.67
C ARG A 49 13.83 -6.29 0.64
N LYS A 50 14.22 -6.76 -0.54
CA LYS A 50 14.96 -8.01 -0.68
C LYS A 50 16.36 -7.86 -0.05
N LYS A 51 16.77 -8.83 0.76
CA LYS A 51 18.12 -8.87 1.35
C LYS A 51 19.17 -8.91 0.24
N GLY A 52 20.27 -8.17 0.45
CA GLY A 52 21.37 -8.09 -0.52
C GLY A 52 22.00 -6.69 -0.58
N PRO A 53 22.94 -6.48 -1.53
CA PRO A 53 23.68 -5.24 -1.63
C PRO A 53 22.77 -4.07 -1.99
N PHE A 54 22.70 -3.09 -1.09
CA PHE A 54 21.86 -1.89 -1.24
C PHE A 54 22.22 -1.02 -2.44
N GLN A 55 23.44 -1.15 -2.96
CA GLN A 55 23.95 -0.35 -4.07
C GLN A 55 23.12 -0.49 -5.36
N LYS A 56 22.61 -1.70 -5.64
CA LYS A 56 21.74 -1.97 -6.79
C LYS A 56 20.34 -1.39 -6.63
N LEU A 57 19.89 -1.22 -5.38
CA LEU A 57 18.62 -0.59 -5.06
C LEU A 57 18.74 0.91 -5.23
N LYS A 58 19.79 1.51 -4.65
CA LYS A 58 20.05 2.96 -4.71
C LYS A 58 20.11 3.52 -6.13
N SER A 59 20.60 2.75 -7.11
CA SER A 59 20.64 3.19 -8.51
C SER A 59 19.27 3.23 -9.21
N ARG A 60 18.24 2.62 -8.60
CA ARG A 60 16.88 2.51 -9.14
C ARG A 60 15.83 3.16 -8.25
N THR A 61 16.23 3.74 -7.13
CA THR A 61 15.30 4.28 -6.12
C THR A 61 15.68 5.69 -5.70
N VAL A 62 14.68 6.54 -5.56
CA VAL A 62 14.78 7.86 -4.94
C VAL A 62 14.38 7.72 -3.48
N LEU A 63 15.35 7.87 -2.56
CA LEU A 63 15.18 7.62 -1.13
C LEU A 63 15.35 8.91 -0.31
N HIS A 64 14.73 8.96 0.87
CA HIS A 64 14.83 10.05 1.84
C HIS A 64 14.17 11.39 1.45
N PHE A 65 13.35 11.42 0.40
CA PHE A 65 12.62 12.62 -0.02
C PHE A 65 11.17 12.69 0.47
N HIS A 66 10.59 11.54 0.80
CA HIS A 66 9.18 11.45 1.15
C HIS A 66 9.00 11.15 2.64
N SER A 67 7.94 11.73 3.22
CA SER A 67 7.50 11.39 4.56
C SER A 67 6.92 9.97 4.59
N ASN A 68 7.10 9.26 5.70
CA ASN A 68 6.45 8.00 5.97
C ASN A 68 5.02 8.18 6.53
N ILE A 69 4.45 9.38 6.47
CA ILE A 69 3.07 9.66 6.88
C ILE A 69 2.26 10.17 5.67
N ILE A 70 1.15 9.51 5.41
CA ILE A 70 0.11 9.95 4.48
C ILE A 70 -1.08 10.42 5.30
N ILE A 71 -1.60 11.61 5.00
CA ILE A 71 -2.83 12.13 5.58
C ILE A 71 -3.83 12.34 4.44
N GLU A 72 -4.75 11.41 4.26
CA GLU A 72 -5.76 11.47 3.18
C GLU A 72 -7.11 10.95 3.68
N LYS A 73 -8.19 11.44 3.05
CA LYS A 73 -9.56 10.99 3.32
C LYS A 73 -9.74 9.52 2.97
N ALA A 74 -10.42 8.78 3.84
CA ALA A 74 -10.95 7.47 3.46
C ALA A 74 -12.07 7.67 2.42
N ARG A 75 -11.94 7.02 1.26
CA ARG A 75 -12.93 7.08 0.17
C ARG A 75 -13.89 5.91 0.26
N LYS A 76 -13.97 5.09 -0.80
CA LYS A 76 -14.76 3.85 -0.82
C LYS A 76 -14.14 2.83 0.15
N SER A 77 -14.97 1.90 0.63
CA SER A 77 -14.50 0.78 1.44
C SER A 77 -13.35 0.05 0.71
N CYS A 78 -12.26 -0.17 1.43
CA CYS A 78 -11.05 -0.86 0.96
C CYS A 78 -10.26 -0.18 -0.18
N GLN A 79 -10.54 1.09 -0.49
CA GLN A 79 -9.71 1.86 -1.43
C GLN A 79 -8.49 2.44 -0.71
N LYS A 80 -7.29 2.12 -1.20
CA LYS A 80 -6.02 2.70 -0.74
C LYS A 80 -5.93 4.17 -1.17
N PRO A 81 -5.20 5.04 -0.43
CA PRO A 81 -5.06 6.45 -0.80
C PRO A 81 -4.31 6.59 -2.11
N GLU A 82 -4.69 7.59 -2.91
CA GLU A 82 -4.06 7.84 -4.21
C GLU A 82 -2.58 8.22 -4.04
N SER A 83 -2.28 8.97 -2.98
CA SER A 83 -0.91 9.38 -2.64
C SER A 83 0.01 8.20 -2.33
N PHE A 84 -0.52 7.02 -1.98
CA PHE A 84 0.30 5.82 -1.79
C PHE A 84 0.91 5.35 -3.12
N TYR A 85 0.10 5.29 -4.19
CA TYR A 85 0.58 4.84 -5.49
C TYR A 85 1.58 5.86 -6.07
N GLN A 86 1.27 7.16 -5.96
CA GLN A 86 2.19 8.23 -6.34
C GLN A 86 3.52 8.12 -5.60
N LEU A 87 3.49 7.93 -4.28
CA LEU A 87 4.69 7.74 -3.46
C LEU A 87 5.55 6.57 -3.97
N VAL A 88 4.93 5.42 -4.28
CA VAL A 88 5.68 4.26 -4.78
C VAL A 88 6.31 4.53 -6.15
N GLU A 89 5.57 5.18 -7.05
CA GLU A 89 6.07 5.58 -8.38
C GLU A 89 7.23 6.59 -8.28
N GLU A 90 7.16 7.54 -7.35
CA GLU A 90 8.23 8.51 -7.10
C GLU A 90 9.45 7.88 -6.43
N MET A 91 9.24 6.92 -5.52
CA MET A 91 10.34 6.19 -4.86
C MET A 91 11.09 5.27 -5.82
N ILE A 92 10.40 4.68 -6.80
CA ILE A 92 10.97 3.71 -7.74
C ILE A 92 10.48 4.03 -9.16
N PRO A 93 10.96 5.10 -9.79
CA PRO A 93 10.45 5.57 -11.08
C PRO A 93 10.70 4.57 -12.21
N ASP A 94 9.78 4.55 -13.18
CA ASP A 94 9.87 3.77 -14.44
C ASP A 94 10.14 2.27 -14.25
N ASN A 95 9.52 1.70 -13.22
CA ASN A 95 9.61 0.28 -12.92
C ASN A 95 8.28 -0.45 -13.16
N LYS A 96 8.32 -1.77 -12.99
CA LYS A 96 7.13 -2.61 -13.05
C LYS A 96 6.51 -2.70 -11.66
N TYR A 97 5.23 -2.35 -11.57
CA TYR A 97 4.50 -2.38 -10.30
C TYR A 97 3.43 -3.49 -10.31
N LEU A 98 3.24 -4.12 -9.17
CA LEU A 98 2.28 -5.22 -8.97
C LEU A 98 1.44 -4.94 -7.73
N ASP A 99 0.12 -4.86 -7.88
CA ASP A 99 -0.83 -4.82 -6.76
C ASP A 99 -1.51 -6.19 -6.64
N VAL A 100 -1.22 -6.89 -5.55
CA VAL A 100 -1.80 -8.21 -5.25
C VAL A 100 -2.98 -8.02 -4.31
N PHE A 101 -4.07 -8.75 -4.55
CA PHE A 101 -5.38 -8.59 -3.91
C PHE A 101 -6.03 -7.24 -4.26
N ALA A 102 -5.75 -6.74 -5.46
CA ALA A 102 -6.37 -5.53 -5.97
C ALA A 102 -7.88 -5.74 -6.18
N ARG A 103 -8.69 -4.75 -5.82
CA ARG A 103 -10.12 -4.69 -6.19
C ARG A 103 -10.30 -3.81 -7.43
N GLN A 104 -11.49 -3.83 -8.01
CA GLN A 104 -11.84 -2.96 -9.14
C GLN A 104 -11.49 -1.47 -8.88
N CYS A 105 -11.67 -0.99 -7.65
CA CYS A 105 -11.35 0.40 -7.28
C CYS A 105 -9.85 0.71 -7.15
N ASN A 106 -8.98 -0.29 -7.25
CA ASN A 106 -7.53 -0.18 -7.22
C ASN A 106 -6.88 -0.28 -8.62
N GLN A 107 -7.67 -0.54 -9.67
CA GLN A 107 -7.16 -0.58 -11.04
C GLN A 107 -6.54 0.77 -11.41
N ARG A 108 -5.34 0.72 -12.00
CA ARG A 108 -4.55 1.90 -12.31
C ARG A 108 -3.63 1.62 -13.49
N ASP A 109 -3.44 2.62 -14.34
CA ASP A 109 -2.41 2.59 -15.37
C ASP A 109 -1.02 2.34 -14.77
N ARG A 110 -0.14 1.69 -15.53
CA ARG A 110 1.24 1.31 -15.16
C ARG A 110 1.36 0.20 -14.11
N TRP A 111 0.28 -0.17 -13.44
CA TRP A 111 0.26 -1.24 -12.44
C TRP A 111 -0.36 -2.51 -13.02
N PHE A 112 0.26 -3.65 -12.75
CA PHE A 112 -0.37 -4.93 -12.98
C PHE A 112 -1.16 -5.32 -11.72
N SER A 113 -2.47 -5.51 -11.85
CA SER A 113 -3.36 -5.76 -10.73
C SER A 113 -3.89 -7.18 -10.76
N VAL A 114 -3.66 -7.94 -9.68
CA VAL A 114 -4.15 -9.31 -9.53
C VAL A 114 -5.04 -9.38 -8.30
N GLY A 115 -6.28 -9.85 -8.48
CA GLY A 115 -7.21 -10.06 -7.38
C GLY A 115 -8.44 -10.82 -7.86
N ASP A 116 -9.07 -11.55 -6.96
CA ASP A 116 -10.33 -12.26 -7.19
C ASP A 116 -11.50 -11.29 -7.45
N GLN A 117 -11.39 -10.06 -6.96
CA GLN A 117 -12.36 -8.97 -7.14
C GLN A 117 -11.82 -7.83 -8.02
N SER A 118 -10.77 -8.09 -8.82
CA SER A 118 -10.09 -7.03 -9.59
C SER A 118 -10.81 -6.70 -10.90
N ILE A 119 -11.66 -7.60 -11.39
CA ILE A 119 -12.43 -7.47 -12.63
C ILE A 119 -13.90 -7.70 -12.30
N GLU A 120 -14.76 -6.83 -12.83
CA GLU A 120 -16.19 -7.05 -12.79
C GLU A 120 -16.53 -8.08 -13.87
N MET A 121 -16.97 -9.28 -13.47
CA MET A 121 -17.43 -10.27 -14.44
C MET A 121 -18.65 -9.70 -15.17
N PRO A 122 -18.68 -9.72 -16.53
CA PRO A 122 -19.87 -9.45 -17.31
C PRO A 122 -21.04 -10.30 -16.79
N GLU A 123 -22.25 -9.75 -16.81
CA GLU A 123 -23.44 -10.47 -16.31
C GLU A 123 -23.60 -11.83 -16.98
N GLU A 124 -23.22 -11.97 -18.25
CA GLU A 124 -23.29 -13.22 -19.01
C GLU A 124 -22.40 -14.35 -18.47
N LEU A 125 -21.39 -14.03 -17.65
CA LEU A 125 -20.42 -14.98 -17.12
C LEU A 125 -20.59 -15.24 -15.61
N ARG A 126 -21.55 -14.57 -14.96
CA ARG A 126 -21.90 -14.80 -13.55
C ARG A 126 -22.85 -16.00 -13.44
N SER A 127 -22.30 -17.22 -13.53
CA SER A 127 -23.02 -18.48 -13.28
C SER A 127 -23.24 -18.74 -11.80
#